data_AF-A0A845L2Y4-F1
#
_entry.id   AF-A0A845L2Y4-F1
#
_cell.length_a   1.000
_cell.length_b   1.000
_cell.length_c   1.000
_cell.angle_alpha   90.00
_cell.angle_beta   90.00
_cell.angle_gamma   90.00
#
_symmetry.space_group_name_H-M   'P 1'
#
loop_
_entity.id
_entity.type
_entity.pdbx_description
1 polymer ?
#
loop_
_entity_poly.entity_id
_entity_poly.type
_entity_poly.pdbx_seq_one_letter_code
_entity_poly.pdbx_strand_id
1 'polypeptide(L)'
;MEWALQAHDLRLLQEPWQGLPPEASAIRETVTAFPGFSGFGRLYFGSEVCEKALPSPDLLRAAVEAASAAAMDFSLITPYVTEPGLERTLLLLEELKILRPNCEVIVNDWGTLHLLFCQYPHFTPVLGRLMNKLVRDPRMPLSSPITADFRRCGLAAPPMQSLLRRYGVRRIEVDLLPQGFDEQMGHWGYALSMYIPFGCIATGRICLFESLGKQKDEKFQASPSPCPRHCQNYWMELYDISHQVPISERWVLIQKGNSVFYRQEAPLIREGLEQALATGIDRIVFQPEPM
;
A
#
# COMPACT_ATOMS: atom_id res chain seq x y z
N MET A 1 -5.11 -18.19 4.78
CA MET A 1 -5.03 -16.80 4.35
C MET A 1 -4.36 -16.02 5.46
N GLU A 2 -3.25 -15.36 5.17
CA GLU A 2 -2.52 -14.49 6.09
C GLU A 2 -3.17 -13.10 6.12
N TRP A 3 -3.13 -12.44 7.28
CA TRP A 3 -3.63 -11.07 7.44
C TRP A 3 -2.53 -10.17 7.99
N ALA A 4 -2.24 -9.09 7.28
CA ALA A 4 -1.27 -8.09 7.67
C ALA A 4 -1.98 -6.78 8.07
N LEU A 5 -1.48 -6.12 9.10
CA LEU A 5 -1.87 -4.77 9.48
C LEU A 5 -0.80 -3.81 8.98
N GLN A 6 -1.17 -2.85 8.12
CA GLN A 6 -0.30 -1.74 7.77
C GLN A 6 -0.49 -0.59 8.75
N ALA A 7 0.57 -0.18 9.42
CA ALA A 7 0.51 0.92 10.36
C ALA A 7 1.80 1.73 10.35
N HIS A 8 1.65 3.05 10.42
CA HIS A 8 2.74 3.98 10.70
C HIS A 8 2.75 4.45 12.17
N ASP A 9 1.61 4.32 12.85
CA ASP A 9 1.40 4.61 14.26
C ASP A 9 1.20 3.30 15.04
N LEU A 10 2.06 3.05 16.02
CA LEU A 10 2.06 1.81 16.77
C LEU A 10 0.84 1.66 17.69
N ARG A 11 0.09 2.73 17.96
CA ARG A 11 -1.20 2.64 18.69
C ARG A 11 -2.22 1.78 17.94
N LEU A 12 -2.13 1.72 16.62
CA LEU A 12 -2.99 0.90 15.77
C LEU A 12 -2.77 -0.61 15.95
N LEU A 13 -1.68 -1.06 16.57
CA LEU A 13 -1.55 -2.48 16.92
C LEU A 13 -2.56 -2.89 18.01
N GLN A 14 -2.91 -1.97 18.91
CA GLN A 14 -3.87 -2.21 19.99
C GLN A 14 -5.30 -1.98 19.50
N GLU A 15 -5.50 -0.93 18.72
CA GLU A 15 -6.81 -0.57 18.16
C GLU A 15 -6.74 -0.43 16.63
N PRO A 16 -6.65 -1.55 15.87
CA PRO A 16 -6.49 -1.52 14.41
C PRO A 16 -7.63 -0.80 13.69
N TRP A 17 -8.79 -0.69 14.32
CA TRP A 17 -10.00 -0.13 13.72
C TRP A 17 -10.14 1.38 13.97
N GLN A 18 -9.29 1.99 14.81
CA GLN A 18 -9.42 3.40 15.20
C GLN A 18 -9.20 4.39 14.05
N GLY A 19 -8.40 4.02 13.04
CA GLY A 19 -8.13 4.88 11.88
C GLY A 19 -9.30 4.99 10.91
N LEU A 20 -10.28 4.08 10.99
CA LEU A 20 -11.46 4.12 10.14
C LEU A 20 -12.45 5.16 10.65
N PRO A 21 -13.07 5.95 9.75
CA PRO A 21 -14.11 6.88 10.16
C PRO A 21 -15.34 6.13 10.70
N PRO A 22 -16.18 6.75 11.55
CA PRO A 22 -17.27 6.06 12.24
C PRO A 22 -18.23 5.31 11.31
N GLU A 23 -18.47 5.83 10.11
CA GLU A 23 -19.30 5.19 9.09
C GLU A 23 -18.72 3.89 8.51
N ALA A 24 -17.44 3.60 8.75
CA ALA A 24 -16.76 2.38 8.32
C ALA A 24 -16.87 1.21 9.31
N SER A 25 -17.79 1.27 10.29
CA SER A 25 -18.10 0.14 11.18
C SER A 25 -18.43 -1.15 10.42
N ALA A 26 -19.14 -1.02 9.29
CA ALA A 26 -19.48 -2.13 8.40
C ALA A 26 -18.25 -2.83 7.79
N ILE A 27 -17.11 -2.13 7.63
CA ILE A 27 -15.85 -2.71 7.15
C ILE A 27 -15.27 -3.64 8.20
N ARG A 28 -15.21 -3.18 9.46
CA ARG A 28 -14.76 -4.02 10.58
C ARG A 28 -15.60 -5.29 10.66
N GLU A 29 -16.93 -5.15 10.68
CA GLU A 29 -17.84 -6.30 10.73
C GLU A 29 -17.60 -7.28 9.58
N THR A 30 -17.46 -6.76 8.35
CA THR A 30 -17.21 -7.57 7.16
C THR A 30 -15.89 -8.34 7.25
N VAL A 31 -14.82 -7.69 7.70
CA VAL A 31 -13.50 -8.34 7.88
C VAL A 31 -13.56 -9.37 9.01
N THR A 32 -14.10 -9.02 10.17
CA THR A 32 -14.12 -9.92 11.33
C THR A 32 -15.06 -11.11 11.17
N ALA A 33 -16.10 -10.98 10.36
CA ALA A 33 -17.04 -12.06 10.06
C ALA A 33 -16.53 -13.00 8.94
N PHE A 34 -15.44 -12.66 8.26
CA PHE A 34 -14.91 -13.50 7.18
C PHE A 34 -14.31 -14.80 7.77
N PRO A 35 -14.70 -16.00 7.30
CA PRO A 35 -14.26 -17.28 7.89
C PRO A 35 -12.74 -17.51 7.92
N GLY A 36 -11.96 -16.78 7.12
CA GLY A 36 -10.51 -16.85 7.10
C GLY A 36 -9.79 -15.82 7.97
N PHE A 37 -10.51 -14.96 8.70
CA PHE A 37 -9.92 -13.95 9.58
C PHE A 37 -9.77 -14.50 11.00
N SER A 38 -8.56 -14.42 11.54
CA SER A 38 -8.24 -14.83 12.93
C SER A 38 -7.42 -13.80 13.70
N GLY A 39 -7.28 -12.59 13.15
CA GLY A 39 -6.39 -11.55 13.64
C GLY A 39 -5.25 -11.24 12.67
N PHE A 40 -4.47 -10.21 12.99
CA PHE A 40 -3.33 -9.79 12.18
C PHE A 40 -2.07 -10.53 12.63
N GLY A 41 -1.48 -11.30 11.72
CA GLY A 41 -0.26 -12.07 11.97
C GLY A 41 1.02 -11.36 11.55
N ARG A 42 0.93 -10.22 10.86
CA ARG A 42 2.08 -9.48 10.32
C ARG A 42 1.90 -7.97 10.40
N LEU A 43 2.93 -7.25 10.79
CA LEU A 43 2.99 -5.79 10.77
C LEU A 43 3.71 -5.31 9.51
N TYR A 44 3.02 -4.48 8.75
CA TYR A 44 3.56 -3.71 7.63
C TYR A 44 3.87 -2.30 8.13
N PHE A 45 5.16 -1.96 8.23
CA PHE A 45 5.60 -0.70 8.82
C PHE A 45 6.40 0.13 7.82
N GLY A 46 6.08 1.43 7.70
CA GLY A 46 6.76 2.36 6.80
C GLY A 46 5.78 3.20 5.98
N SER A 47 6.23 3.66 4.82
CA SER A 47 5.39 4.41 3.87
C SER A 47 5.61 3.88 2.46
N GLU A 48 4.52 3.66 1.73
CA GLU A 48 4.56 3.23 0.33
C GLU A 48 4.62 4.39 -0.67
N VAL A 49 4.16 5.59 -0.27
CA VAL A 49 3.95 6.70 -1.22
C VAL A 49 4.94 7.85 -1.10
N CYS A 50 5.56 8.10 0.07
CA CYS A 50 6.30 9.33 0.29
C CYS A 50 7.63 9.14 1.00
N GLU A 51 8.73 9.51 0.33
CA GLU A 51 10.07 9.52 0.93
C GLU A 51 10.16 10.43 2.17
N LYS A 52 9.38 11.51 2.25
CA LYS A 52 9.39 12.43 3.40
C LYS A 52 8.69 11.81 4.62
N ALA A 53 7.89 10.77 4.41
CA ALA A 53 7.20 9.99 5.44
C ALA A 53 7.99 8.74 5.89
N LEU A 54 9.21 8.52 5.36
CA LEU A 54 10.09 7.47 5.86
C LEU A 54 10.31 7.60 7.40
N PRO A 55 10.25 6.49 8.14
CA PRO A 55 10.47 6.50 9.59
C PRO A 55 11.93 6.81 9.92
N SER A 56 12.19 7.17 11.18
CA SER A 56 13.55 7.17 11.72
C SER A 56 13.98 5.74 12.11
N PRO A 57 15.29 5.46 12.22
CA PRO A 57 15.79 4.19 12.75
C PRO A 57 15.23 3.84 14.14
N ASP A 58 15.07 4.84 15.02
CA ASP A 58 14.49 4.62 16.36
C ASP A 58 13.02 4.17 16.29
N LEU A 59 12.25 4.77 15.40
CA LEU A 59 10.85 4.38 15.20
C LEU A 59 10.75 2.98 14.55
N LEU A 60 11.68 2.66 13.64
CA LEU A 60 11.80 1.30 13.10
C LEU A 60 12.10 0.27 14.21
N ARG A 61 13.04 0.57 15.12
CA ARG A 61 13.36 -0.30 16.26
C ARG A 61 12.12 -0.53 17.12
N ALA A 62 11.42 0.54 17.49
CA ALA A 62 10.19 0.45 18.26
C ALA A 62 9.10 -0.38 17.54
N ALA A 63 8.97 -0.25 16.22
CA ALA A 63 8.02 -1.02 15.43
C ALA A 63 8.36 -2.52 15.40
N VAL A 64 9.65 -2.87 15.25
CA VAL A 64 10.11 -4.26 15.29
C VAL A 64 9.87 -4.86 16.69
N GLU A 65 10.18 -4.12 17.75
CA GLU A 65 9.92 -4.55 19.13
C GLU A 65 8.42 -4.77 19.38
N ALA A 66 7.58 -3.84 18.93
CA ALA A 66 6.13 -3.94 19.07
C ALA A 66 5.55 -5.14 18.30
N ALA A 67 5.98 -5.39 17.07
CA ALA A 67 5.59 -6.58 16.31
C ALA A 67 6.01 -7.87 17.04
N SER A 68 7.23 -7.88 17.59
CA SER A 68 7.75 -9.03 18.35
C SER A 68 6.93 -9.30 19.61
N ALA A 69 6.58 -8.25 20.36
CA ALA A 69 5.75 -8.35 21.56
C ALA A 69 4.32 -8.84 21.25
N ALA A 70 3.79 -8.49 20.07
CA ALA A 70 2.51 -8.96 19.56
C ALA A 70 2.57 -10.33 18.85
N ALA A 71 3.74 -10.99 18.82
CA ALA A 71 3.99 -12.23 18.09
C ALA A 71 3.61 -12.15 16.59
N MET A 72 3.80 -10.96 15.99
CA MET A 72 3.57 -10.70 14.58
C MET A 72 4.88 -10.79 13.80
N ASP A 73 4.81 -11.33 12.58
CA ASP A 73 5.86 -11.13 11.59
C ASP A 73 6.01 -9.63 11.24
N PHE A 74 7.13 -9.26 10.62
CA PHE A 74 7.42 -7.87 10.28
C PHE A 74 7.81 -7.73 8.80
N SER A 75 7.34 -6.66 8.17
CA SER A 75 7.76 -6.23 6.83
C SER A 75 7.98 -4.72 6.81
N LEU A 76 9.11 -4.29 6.24
CA LEU A 76 9.39 -2.86 6.02
C LEU A 76 8.82 -2.43 4.66
N ILE A 77 8.09 -1.32 4.62
CA ILE A 77 7.61 -0.71 3.37
C ILE A 77 8.48 0.48 3.01
N THR A 78 8.95 0.53 1.76
CA THR A 78 9.67 1.66 1.20
C THR A 78 8.89 2.33 0.06
N PRO A 79 8.90 3.66 -0.03
CA PRO A 79 8.26 4.38 -1.12
C PRO A 79 9.17 4.45 -2.33
N TYR A 80 8.72 5.10 -3.39
CA TYR A 80 9.66 5.64 -4.38
C TYR A 80 10.45 6.82 -3.78
N VAL A 81 11.73 6.87 -4.11
CA VAL A 81 12.69 7.76 -3.48
C VAL A 81 13.54 8.47 -4.52
N THR A 82 13.98 9.68 -4.19
CA THR A 82 15.08 10.38 -4.84
C THR A 82 16.41 10.02 -4.15
N GLU A 83 17.55 10.52 -4.62
CA GLU A 83 18.85 10.26 -3.99
C GLU A 83 18.87 10.54 -2.47
N PRO A 84 18.38 11.68 -1.95
CA PRO A 84 18.27 11.89 -0.50
C PRO A 84 17.30 10.94 0.22
N GLY A 85 16.27 10.45 -0.48
CA GLY A 85 15.38 9.41 0.04
C GLY A 85 16.06 8.05 0.11
N LEU A 86 16.93 7.75 -0.86
CA LEU A 86 17.70 6.51 -0.93
C LEU A 86 18.73 6.43 0.21
N GLU A 87 19.42 7.52 0.52
CA GLU A 87 20.33 7.60 1.69
C GLU A 87 19.61 7.25 3.00
N ARG A 88 18.40 7.78 3.20
CA ARG A 88 17.58 7.45 4.38
C ARG A 88 17.09 6.02 4.35
N THR A 89 16.79 5.48 3.17
CA THR A 89 16.41 4.08 2.99
C THR A 89 17.57 3.16 3.36
N LEU A 90 18.81 3.47 2.97
CA LEU A 90 20.01 2.73 3.37
C LEU A 90 20.18 2.65 4.88
N LEU A 91 19.99 3.77 5.59
CA LEU A 91 20.05 3.78 7.06
C LEU A 91 19.01 2.84 7.69
N LEU A 92 17.79 2.81 7.14
CA LEU A 92 16.74 1.90 7.60
C LEU A 92 17.07 0.43 7.28
N LEU A 93 17.66 0.14 6.12
CA LEU A 93 18.04 -1.22 5.74
C LEU A 93 19.20 -1.77 6.59
N GLU A 94 20.21 -0.96 6.91
CA GLU A 94 21.28 -1.36 7.83
C GLU A 94 20.76 -1.63 9.24
N GLU A 95 19.87 -0.78 9.75
CA GLU A 95 19.24 -1.02 11.05
C GLU A 95 18.38 -2.29 11.02
N LEU A 96 17.54 -2.45 9.99
CA LEU A 96 16.69 -3.64 9.83
C LEU A 96 17.51 -4.93 9.74
N LYS A 97 18.68 -4.89 9.10
CA LYS A 97 19.57 -6.05 8.95
C LYS A 97 20.07 -6.55 10.31
N ILE A 98 20.33 -5.64 11.25
CA ILE A 98 20.74 -5.97 12.62
C ILE A 98 19.54 -6.55 13.39
N LEU A 99 18.37 -5.93 13.25
CA LEU A 99 17.16 -6.28 14.01
C LEU A 99 16.48 -7.58 13.54
N ARG A 100 16.37 -7.76 12.22
CA ARG A 100 15.62 -8.83 11.53
C ARG A 100 16.34 -9.24 10.24
N PRO A 101 17.48 -9.95 10.32
CA PRO A 101 18.11 -10.53 9.14
C PRO A 101 17.12 -11.52 8.51
N ASN A 102 16.83 -11.36 7.22
CA ASN A 102 15.79 -12.09 6.46
C ASN A 102 14.36 -11.53 6.50
N CYS A 103 14.21 -10.25 6.87
CA CYS A 103 12.92 -9.55 6.76
C CYS A 103 12.39 -9.45 5.32
N GLU A 104 11.07 -9.39 5.17
CA GLU A 104 10.43 -8.93 3.93
C GLU A 104 10.59 -7.40 3.80
N VAL A 105 10.91 -6.93 2.60
CA VAL A 105 10.93 -5.50 2.27
C VAL A 105 10.02 -5.27 1.07
N ILE A 106 8.93 -4.52 1.29
CA ILE A 106 7.99 -4.12 0.24
C ILE A 106 8.55 -2.88 -0.45
N VAL A 107 8.87 -3.02 -1.73
CA VAL A 107 9.50 -1.96 -2.53
C VAL A 107 8.52 -1.39 -3.54
N ASN A 108 8.48 -0.06 -3.63
CA ASN A 108 7.66 0.68 -4.60
C ASN A 108 8.49 1.42 -5.65
N ASP A 109 9.78 1.09 -5.77
CA ASP A 109 10.71 1.68 -6.73
C ASP A 109 11.79 0.67 -7.19
N TRP A 110 12.19 0.82 -8.46
CA TRP A 110 13.19 -0.05 -9.09
C TRP A 110 14.60 0.16 -8.53
N GLY A 111 14.96 1.38 -8.14
CA GLY A 111 16.24 1.69 -7.52
C GLY A 111 16.39 0.98 -6.17
N THR A 112 15.34 1.02 -5.35
CA THR A 112 15.32 0.29 -4.07
C THR A 112 15.34 -1.23 -4.28
N LEU A 113 14.57 -1.76 -5.24
CA LEU A 113 14.63 -3.18 -5.59
C LEU A 113 16.04 -3.61 -6.03
N HIS A 114 16.68 -2.81 -6.88
CA HIS A 114 18.04 -3.08 -7.34
C HIS A 114 19.07 -2.99 -6.22
N LEU A 115 18.90 -2.05 -5.29
CA LEU A 115 19.73 -1.94 -4.10
C LEU A 115 19.66 -3.21 -3.23
N LEU A 116 18.45 -3.73 -2.98
CA LEU A 116 18.27 -4.97 -2.22
C LEU A 116 18.99 -6.14 -2.89
N PHE A 117 18.84 -6.28 -4.21
CA PHE A 117 19.49 -7.34 -4.98
C PHE A 117 21.02 -7.28 -4.90
N CYS A 118 21.61 -6.09 -5.01
CA CYS A 118 23.06 -5.91 -5.04
C CYS A 118 23.72 -5.97 -3.65
N GLN A 119 23.07 -5.41 -2.62
CA GLN A 119 23.71 -5.14 -1.32
C GLN A 119 23.06 -5.87 -0.14
N TYR A 120 21.80 -6.26 -0.25
CA TYR A 120 21.04 -6.89 0.83
C TYR A 120 20.35 -8.20 0.40
N PRO A 121 21.09 -9.19 -0.14
CA PRO A 121 20.52 -10.41 -0.71
C PRO A 121 19.84 -11.34 0.31
N HIS A 122 19.95 -11.04 1.61
CA HIS A 122 19.28 -11.76 2.68
C HIS A 122 17.83 -11.31 2.86
N PHE A 123 17.46 -10.08 2.48
CA PHE A 123 16.08 -9.64 2.52
C PHE A 123 15.25 -10.30 1.41
N THR A 124 13.96 -10.48 1.68
CA THR A 124 13.01 -10.97 0.67
C THR A 124 12.26 -9.79 0.07
N PRO A 125 12.51 -9.42 -1.20
CA PRO A 125 11.80 -8.31 -1.82
C PRO A 125 10.37 -8.71 -2.17
N VAL A 126 9.43 -7.84 -1.82
CA VAL A 126 8.02 -7.91 -2.23
C VAL A 126 7.74 -6.74 -3.16
N LEU A 127 7.16 -6.99 -4.33
CA LEU A 127 6.84 -5.93 -5.27
C LEU A 127 5.55 -5.22 -4.82
N GLY A 128 5.71 -4.01 -4.29
CA GLY A 128 4.62 -3.21 -3.75
C GLY A 128 3.61 -2.79 -4.81
N ARG A 129 2.40 -2.46 -4.34
CA ARG A 129 1.25 -2.20 -5.21
C ARG A 129 1.47 -1.06 -6.20
N LEU A 130 2.37 -0.10 -5.94
CA LEU A 130 2.62 1.00 -6.87
C LEU A 130 3.36 0.59 -8.16
N MET A 131 3.96 -0.60 -8.20
CA MET A 131 4.75 -1.08 -9.33
C MET A 131 3.99 -1.95 -10.33
N ASN A 132 2.76 -2.40 -10.02
CA ASN A 132 2.00 -3.32 -10.88
C ASN A 132 1.28 -2.67 -12.07
N LYS A 133 1.14 -1.34 -12.09
CA LYS A 133 0.48 -0.58 -13.18
C LYS A 133 -0.94 -1.05 -13.55
N LEU A 134 -1.62 -1.77 -12.66
CA LEU A 134 -3.05 -2.07 -12.81
C LEU A 134 -3.84 -0.76 -12.80
N VAL A 135 -4.91 -0.69 -13.59
CA VAL A 135 -5.79 0.49 -13.62
C VAL A 135 -6.63 0.52 -12.35
N ARG A 136 -6.61 1.64 -11.64
CA ARG A 136 -7.23 1.82 -10.32
C ARG A 136 -8.28 2.93 -10.32
N ASP A 137 -8.82 3.25 -11.49
CA ASP A 137 -9.83 4.30 -11.61
C ASP A 137 -11.17 3.77 -11.07
N PRO A 138 -11.72 4.35 -9.99
CA PRO A 138 -12.99 3.90 -9.44
C PRO A 138 -14.20 4.21 -10.35
N ARG A 139 -14.00 5.01 -11.41
CA ARG A 139 -15.01 5.32 -12.42
C ARG A 139 -15.07 4.29 -13.55
N MET A 140 -14.25 3.23 -13.50
CA MET A 140 -14.25 2.21 -14.53
C MET A 140 -15.62 1.54 -14.67
N PRO A 141 -16.13 1.35 -15.90
CA PRO A 141 -17.38 0.63 -16.10
C PRO A 141 -17.23 -0.83 -15.64
N LEU A 142 -18.14 -1.29 -14.79
CA LEU A 142 -18.13 -2.65 -14.24
C LEU A 142 -18.52 -3.70 -15.28
N SER A 143 -19.33 -3.31 -16.27
CA SER A 143 -19.90 -4.18 -17.30
C SER A 143 -19.61 -3.64 -18.70
N SER A 144 -18.34 -3.69 -19.12
CA SER A 144 -17.93 -3.43 -20.50
C SER A 144 -17.01 -4.54 -21.00
N PRO A 145 -17.05 -4.89 -22.31
CA PRO A 145 -16.11 -5.83 -22.89
C PRO A 145 -14.64 -5.45 -22.65
N ILE A 146 -14.33 -4.15 -22.57
CA ILE A 146 -12.97 -3.63 -22.35
C ILE A 146 -12.54 -3.77 -20.88
N THR A 147 -13.48 -3.95 -19.95
CA THR A 147 -13.20 -4.09 -18.50
C THR A 147 -12.22 -5.24 -18.22
N ALA A 148 -12.26 -6.32 -19.01
CA ALA A 148 -11.33 -7.44 -18.90
C ALA A 148 -9.87 -7.04 -19.16
N ASP A 149 -9.62 -6.14 -20.10
CA ASP A 149 -8.26 -5.69 -20.44
C ASP A 149 -7.63 -4.88 -19.29
N PHE A 150 -8.46 -4.18 -18.52
CA PHE A 150 -8.02 -3.38 -17.36
C PHE A 150 -7.77 -4.19 -16.09
N ARG A 151 -7.99 -5.51 -16.12
CA ARG A 151 -7.64 -6.44 -15.05
C ARG A 151 -6.22 -7.00 -15.18
N ARG A 152 -5.58 -6.79 -16.34
CA ARG A 152 -4.26 -7.32 -16.65
C ARG A 152 -3.19 -6.25 -16.51
N CYS A 153 -1.96 -6.69 -16.27
CA CYS A 153 -0.80 -5.82 -16.31
C CYS A 153 0.43 -6.56 -16.86
N GLY A 154 1.49 -5.80 -17.18
CA GLY A 154 2.73 -6.35 -17.72
C GLY A 154 3.44 -7.35 -16.81
N LEU A 155 3.08 -7.43 -15.52
CA LEU A 155 3.67 -8.38 -14.58
C LEU A 155 3.32 -9.84 -14.89
N ALA A 156 2.22 -10.08 -15.60
CA ALA A 156 1.81 -11.40 -16.08
C ALA A 156 2.67 -11.92 -17.24
N ALA A 157 3.45 -11.05 -17.90
CA ALA A 157 4.20 -11.42 -19.09
C ALA A 157 5.48 -12.23 -18.73
N PRO A 158 5.83 -13.30 -19.47
CA PRO A 158 7.00 -14.12 -19.18
C PRO A 158 8.34 -13.37 -19.04
N PRO A 159 8.64 -12.32 -19.86
CA PRO A 159 9.85 -11.53 -19.67
C PRO A 159 9.90 -10.83 -18.30
N MET A 160 8.76 -10.33 -17.82
CA MET A 160 8.67 -9.67 -16.51
C MET A 160 8.80 -10.68 -15.38
N GLN A 161 8.17 -11.86 -15.50
CA GLN A 161 8.35 -12.98 -14.56
C GLN A 161 9.81 -13.44 -14.48
N SER A 162 10.52 -13.50 -15.60
CA SER A 162 11.95 -13.82 -15.62
C SER A 162 12.79 -12.73 -14.95
N LEU A 163 12.45 -11.45 -15.17
CA LEU A 163 13.14 -10.34 -14.52
C LEU A 163 12.92 -10.34 -12.99
N LEU A 164 11.68 -10.42 -12.53
CA LEU A 164 11.34 -10.38 -11.10
C LEU A 164 11.91 -11.59 -10.34
N ARG A 165 11.92 -12.78 -10.95
CA ARG A 165 12.59 -13.95 -10.36
C ARG A 165 14.10 -13.74 -10.18
N ARG A 166 14.78 -13.07 -11.12
CA ARG A 166 16.20 -12.72 -10.97
C ARG A 166 16.44 -11.75 -9.82
N TYR A 167 15.52 -10.81 -9.61
CA TYR A 167 15.53 -9.91 -8.45
C TYR A 167 15.12 -10.59 -7.13
N GLY A 168 14.79 -11.87 -7.13
CA GLY A 168 14.36 -12.60 -5.93
C GLY A 168 12.93 -12.30 -5.48
N VAL A 169 12.15 -11.57 -6.29
CA VAL A 169 10.75 -11.24 -5.97
C VAL A 169 9.89 -12.50 -6.08
N ARG A 170 9.15 -12.79 -5.00
CA ARG A 170 8.22 -13.93 -4.92
C ARG A 170 6.77 -13.53 -4.69
N ARG A 171 6.54 -12.30 -4.23
CA ARG A 171 5.23 -11.78 -3.87
C ARG A 171 4.98 -10.43 -4.55
N ILE A 172 3.75 -10.22 -5.00
CA ILE A 172 3.29 -8.98 -5.62
C ILE A 172 2.04 -8.52 -4.91
N GLU A 173 1.94 -7.22 -4.68
CA GLU A 173 0.81 -6.62 -4.01
C GLU A 173 -0.10 -5.91 -4.99
N VAL A 174 -1.41 -5.97 -4.74
CA VAL A 174 -2.45 -5.39 -5.58
C VAL A 174 -3.50 -4.70 -4.70
N ASP A 175 -4.19 -3.71 -5.27
CA ASP A 175 -5.37 -3.11 -4.66
C ASP A 175 -6.61 -3.98 -4.97
N LEU A 176 -7.63 -3.95 -4.12
CA LEU A 176 -8.96 -4.45 -4.49
C LEU A 176 -9.58 -3.57 -5.57
N LEU A 177 -9.48 -4.02 -6.82
CA LEU A 177 -9.88 -3.25 -7.99
C LEU A 177 -11.41 -3.15 -8.12
N PRO A 178 -11.97 -1.96 -8.44
CA PRO A 178 -13.40 -1.79 -8.72
C PRO A 178 -13.93 -2.74 -9.79
N GLN A 179 -13.10 -2.99 -10.82
CA GLN A 179 -13.43 -3.88 -11.93
C GLN A 179 -13.22 -5.37 -11.61
N GLY A 180 -12.75 -5.75 -10.43
CA GLY A 180 -12.36 -7.12 -10.08
C GLY A 180 -10.99 -7.54 -10.64
N PHE A 181 -10.62 -8.80 -10.43
CA PHE A 181 -9.30 -9.34 -10.79
C PHE A 181 -9.29 -10.16 -12.08
N ASP A 182 -8.10 -10.31 -12.67
CA ASP A 182 -7.87 -11.28 -13.73
C ASP A 182 -7.97 -12.69 -13.16
N GLU A 183 -8.79 -13.55 -13.77
CA GLU A 183 -8.94 -14.95 -13.35
C GLU A 183 -7.62 -15.73 -13.47
N GLN A 184 -6.69 -15.26 -14.30
CA GLN A 184 -5.38 -15.87 -14.48
C GLN A 184 -4.34 -15.39 -13.45
N MET A 185 -4.69 -14.52 -12.51
CA MET A 185 -3.73 -13.95 -11.54
C MET A 185 -3.02 -15.04 -10.72
N GLY A 186 -3.73 -16.10 -10.33
CA GLY A 186 -3.17 -17.26 -9.63
C GLY A 186 -2.12 -18.04 -10.44
N HIS A 187 -2.08 -17.87 -11.77
CA HIS A 187 -1.11 -18.50 -12.66
C HIS A 187 0.09 -17.59 -12.99
N TRP A 188 0.16 -16.38 -12.43
CA TRP A 188 1.29 -15.48 -12.70
C TRP A 188 2.61 -15.96 -12.08
N GLY A 189 2.58 -16.99 -11.22
CA GLY A 189 3.77 -17.58 -10.62
C GLY A 189 4.33 -16.79 -9.43
N TYR A 190 3.50 -15.96 -8.80
CA TYR A 190 3.83 -15.20 -7.59
C TYR A 190 2.80 -15.49 -6.50
N ALA A 191 3.20 -15.31 -5.25
CA ALA A 191 2.26 -15.09 -4.16
C ALA A 191 1.64 -13.69 -4.29
N LEU A 192 0.41 -13.52 -3.82
CA LEU A 192 -0.37 -12.30 -4.05
C LEU A 192 -0.93 -11.75 -2.75
N SER A 193 -0.77 -10.45 -2.54
CA SER A 193 -1.39 -9.72 -1.42
C SER A 193 -2.42 -8.73 -1.95
N MET A 194 -3.58 -8.63 -1.29
CA MET A 194 -4.61 -7.65 -1.63
C MET A 194 -4.80 -6.62 -0.53
N TYR A 195 -4.83 -5.34 -0.91
CA TYR A 195 -5.05 -4.22 0.00
C TYR A 195 -6.54 -3.87 0.16
N ILE A 196 -6.95 -3.69 1.41
CA ILE A 196 -8.25 -3.16 1.83
C ILE A 196 -8.06 -2.18 3.02
N PRO A 197 -8.99 -1.23 3.28
CA PRO A 197 -10.11 -0.83 2.44
C PRO A 197 -9.74 0.33 1.51
N PHE A 198 -8.45 0.60 1.25
CA PHE A 198 -8.03 1.70 0.39
C PHE A 198 -7.28 1.20 -0.82
N GLY A 199 -7.62 1.73 -2.00
CA GLY A 199 -6.85 1.54 -3.22
C GLY A 199 -6.17 2.82 -3.68
N CYS A 200 -4.90 2.74 -4.10
CA CYS A 200 -4.10 3.93 -4.45
C CYS A 200 -4.27 4.33 -5.93
N ILE A 201 -5.08 5.35 -6.22
CA ILE A 201 -5.36 5.85 -7.58
C ILE A 201 -4.11 6.45 -8.22
N ALA A 202 -3.48 7.40 -7.53
CA ALA A 202 -2.37 8.16 -8.06
C ALA A 202 -1.45 8.64 -6.93
N THR A 203 -0.17 8.75 -7.23
CA THR A 203 0.87 9.29 -6.34
C THR A 203 1.78 10.21 -7.15
N GLY A 204 2.31 11.24 -6.51
CA GLY A 204 3.22 12.20 -7.16
C GLY A 204 4.24 12.79 -6.18
N ARG A 205 5.26 13.48 -6.66
CA ARG A 205 6.21 14.19 -5.77
C ARG A 205 5.68 15.52 -5.26
N ILE A 206 4.71 16.09 -5.96
CA ILE A 206 4.06 17.35 -5.58
C ILE A 206 2.95 17.04 -4.59
N CYS A 207 3.01 17.66 -3.41
CA CYS A 207 2.12 17.36 -2.30
C CYS A 207 1.29 18.59 -1.90
N LEU A 208 -0.04 18.42 -1.87
CA LEU A 208 -0.96 19.43 -1.37
C LEU A 208 -0.72 19.71 0.12
N PHE A 209 -0.56 18.66 0.92
CA PHE A 209 -0.29 18.79 2.37
C PHE A 209 1.01 19.52 2.66
N GLU A 210 2.06 19.29 1.88
CA GLU A 210 3.32 20.04 2.02
C GLU A 210 3.16 21.51 1.63
N SER A 211 2.20 21.82 0.75
CA SER A 211 1.96 23.17 0.24
C SER A 211 1.05 24.02 1.15
N LEU A 212 0.48 23.43 2.20
CA LEU A 212 -0.36 24.14 3.16
C LEU A 212 0.48 25.17 3.92
N GLY A 213 -0.03 26.40 4.02
CA GLY A 213 0.65 27.51 4.71
C GLY A 213 1.82 28.17 3.94
N LYS A 214 2.28 27.61 2.82
CA LYS A 214 3.34 28.20 1.99
C LYS A 214 2.87 29.41 1.16
N GLN A 215 3.79 30.26 0.72
CA GLN A 215 3.49 31.36 -0.22
C GLN A 215 3.16 30.81 -1.61
N LYS A 216 2.40 31.57 -2.41
CA LYS A 216 1.84 31.10 -3.70
C LYS A 216 2.90 30.55 -4.64
N ASP A 217 4.04 31.21 -4.74
CA ASP A 217 5.18 30.85 -5.56
C ASP A 217 5.93 29.61 -5.04
N GLU A 218 5.83 29.29 -3.75
CA GLU A 218 6.44 28.12 -3.12
C GLU A 218 5.52 26.87 -3.12
N LYS A 219 4.24 27.03 -3.44
CA LYS A 219 3.27 25.93 -3.46
C LYS A 219 3.50 25.01 -4.66
N PHE A 220 3.15 23.74 -4.45
CA PHE A 220 3.14 22.70 -5.48
C PHE A 220 4.48 22.47 -6.18
N GLN A 221 5.58 22.73 -5.48
CA GLN A 221 6.92 22.42 -5.95
C GLN A 221 7.42 21.11 -5.35
N ALA A 222 8.19 20.34 -6.12
CA ALA A 222 9.00 19.25 -5.59
C ALA A 222 10.25 19.85 -4.92
N SER A 223 10.05 20.50 -3.78
CA SER A 223 11.11 21.22 -3.08
C SER A 223 11.87 20.31 -2.10
N PRO A 224 13.19 20.51 -1.93
CA PRO A 224 13.91 19.89 -0.82
C PRO A 224 13.53 20.46 0.55
N SER A 225 12.68 21.50 0.62
CA SER A 225 12.23 22.13 1.87
C SER A 225 11.77 21.12 2.93
N PRO A 226 11.92 21.45 4.23
CA PRO A 226 11.36 20.65 5.31
C PRO A 226 9.86 20.43 5.11
N CYS A 227 9.43 19.17 5.09
CA CYS A 227 8.03 18.83 5.01
C CYS A 227 7.42 18.90 6.43
N PRO A 228 6.32 19.65 6.64
CA PRO A 228 5.68 19.76 7.95
C PRO A 228 4.90 18.49 8.35
N ARG A 229 4.78 17.51 7.43
CA ARG A 229 4.12 16.21 7.63
C ARG A 229 2.68 16.33 8.17
N HIS A 230 1.93 17.34 7.71
CA HIS A 230 0.51 17.50 8.05
C HIS A 230 -0.32 16.24 7.77
N CYS A 231 0.08 15.45 6.77
CA CYS A 231 -0.54 14.17 6.44
C CYS A 231 -0.46 13.10 7.54
N GLN A 232 0.37 13.25 8.57
CA GLN A 232 0.36 12.33 9.73
C GLN A 232 -0.90 12.47 10.58
N ASN A 233 -1.53 13.66 10.55
CA ASN A 233 -2.68 13.95 11.41
C ASN A 233 -3.98 14.12 10.61
N TYR A 234 -3.89 14.30 9.29
CA TYR A 234 -5.01 14.69 8.45
C TYR A 234 -5.01 13.96 7.11
N TRP A 235 -6.21 13.66 6.61
CA TRP A 235 -6.51 13.38 5.21
C TRP A 235 -7.74 14.18 4.80
N MET A 236 -7.98 14.34 3.50
CA MET A 236 -9.10 15.10 2.96
C MET A 236 -9.97 14.22 2.07
N GLU A 237 -11.27 14.32 2.22
CA GLU A 237 -12.21 13.80 1.23
C GLU A 237 -12.28 14.75 0.03
N LEU A 238 -12.25 14.20 -1.18
CA LEU A 238 -12.35 14.96 -2.43
C LEU A 238 -13.75 14.79 -3.01
N TYR A 239 -14.44 15.92 -3.20
CA TYR A 239 -15.77 15.97 -3.83
C TYR A 239 -15.75 16.90 -5.05
N ASP A 240 -16.55 16.56 -6.06
CA ASP A 240 -16.75 17.39 -7.23
C ASP A 240 -17.97 18.31 -7.05
N ILE A 241 -17.72 19.59 -6.84
CA ILE A 241 -18.77 20.62 -6.75
C ILE A 241 -19.43 20.92 -8.11
N SER A 242 -18.78 20.56 -9.22
CA SER A 242 -19.30 20.85 -10.56
C SER A 242 -20.36 19.85 -11.00
N HIS A 243 -20.50 18.73 -10.29
CA HIS A 243 -21.37 17.60 -10.64
C HIS A 243 -21.11 17.04 -12.05
N GLN A 244 -19.92 17.27 -12.61
CA GLN A 244 -19.53 16.76 -13.94
C GLN A 244 -18.96 15.35 -13.85
N VAL A 245 -18.43 14.96 -12.69
CA VAL A 245 -17.97 13.61 -12.42
C VAL A 245 -19.12 12.81 -11.82
N PRO A 246 -19.58 11.71 -12.44
CA PRO A 246 -20.56 10.84 -11.85
C PRO A 246 -20.06 10.31 -10.50
N ILE A 247 -20.74 10.68 -9.42
CA ILE A 247 -20.47 10.16 -8.09
C ILE A 247 -21.08 8.74 -8.05
N SER A 248 -20.25 7.74 -7.77
CA SER A 248 -20.75 6.39 -7.50
C SER A 248 -20.90 6.23 -5.99
N GLU A 249 -21.98 5.58 -5.55
CA GLU A 249 -22.14 5.16 -4.15
C GLU A 249 -21.07 4.13 -3.69
N ARG A 250 -20.24 3.63 -4.63
CA ARG A 250 -19.28 2.56 -4.36
C ARG A 250 -17.89 3.03 -3.92
N TRP A 251 -17.61 4.34 -3.97
CA TRP A 251 -16.28 4.86 -3.63
C TRP A 251 -16.30 6.28 -3.13
N VAL A 252 -15.38 6.56 -2.21
CA VAL A 252 -15.06 7.89 -1.71
C VAL A 252 -13.62 8.20 -2.05
N LEU A 253 -13.36 9.36 -2.67
CA LEU A 253 -12.00 9.79 -2.98
C LEU A 253 -11.38 10.46 -1.77
N ILE A 254 -10.16 10.04 -1.42
CA ILE A 254 -9.44 10.55 -0.27
C ILE A 254 -8.04 10.94 -0.70
N GLN A 255 -7.57 12.11 -0.28
CA GLN A 255 -6.19 12.51 -0.42
C GLN A 255 -5.49 12.49 0.94
N LYS A 256 -4.39 11.74 1.04
CA LYS A 256 -3.45 11.82 2.16
C LYS A 256 -2.05 12.03 1.63
N GLY A 257 -1.40 13.07 2.12
CA GLY A 257 -0.07 13.45 1.64
C GLY A 257 -0.04 13.71 0.14
N ASN A 258 0.80 12.97 -0.56
CA ASN A 258 1.08 13.13 -1.99
C ASN A 258 0.30 12.15 -2.87
N SER A 259 -0.67 11.45 -2.29
CA SER A 259 -1.42 10.38 -2.96
C SER A 259 -2.92 10.52 -2.80
N VAL A 260 -3.62 10.02 -3.81
CA VAL A 260 -5.07 9.95 -3.88
C VAL A 260 -5.48 8.48 -3.87
N PHE A 261 -6.46 8.17 -3.06
CA PHE A 261 -7.01 6.85 -2.84
C PHE A 261 -8.51 6.84 -3.10
N TYR A 262 -9.07 5.67 -3.38
CA TYR A 262 -10.49 5.41 -3.15
C TYR A 262 -10.66 4.56 -1.89
N ARG A 263 -11.69 4.84 -1.11
CA ARG A 263 -12.17 3.96 -0.05
C ARG A 263 -13.15 2.95 -0.64
N GLN A 264 -12.93 1.68 -0.29
CA GLN A 264 -13.76 0.54 -0.64
C GLN A 264 -14.83 0.38 0.44
N GLU A 265 -16.08 0.26 0.02
CA GLU A 265 -17.20 0.03 0.92
C GLU A 265 -17.35 -1.47 1.24
N ALA A 266 -18.03 -1.78 2.35
CA ALA A 266 -18.16 -3.15 2.86
C ALA A 266 -18.65 -4.20 1.83
N PRO A 267 -19.62 -3.91 0.94
CA PRO A 267 -20.03 -4.86 -0.10
C PRO A 267 -18.89 -5.23 -1.07
N LEU A 268 -18.12 -4.23 -1.53
CA LEU A 268 -16.99 -4.46 -2.43
C LEU A 268 -15.91 -5.30 -1.73
N ILE A 269 -15.63 -5.02 -0.45
CA ILE A 269 -14.66 -5.81 0.34
C ILE A 269 -15.12 -7.26 0.46
N ARG A 270 -16.41 -7.51 0.73
CA ARG A 270 -16.95 -8.88 0.80
C ARG A 270 -16.76 -9.62 -0.52
N GLU A 271 -17.16 -9.02 -1.63
CA GLU A 271 -16.96 -9.58 -2.97
C GLU A 271 -15.47 -9.84 -3.25
N GLY A 272 -14.59 -8.90 -2.87
CA GLY A 272 -13.15 -9.01 -3.03
C GLY A 272 -12.54 -10.15 -2.21
N LEU A 273 -12.97 -10.35 -0.98
CA LEU A 273 -12.51 -11.45 -0.11
C LEU A 273 -12.95 -12.82 -0.65
N GLU A 274 -14.14 -12.92 -1.23
CA GLU A 274 -14.60 -14.14 -1.91
C GLU A 274 -13.78 -14.40 -3.18
N GLN A 275 -13.52 -13.36 -3.99
CA GLN A 275 -12.67 -13.46 -5.19
C GLN A 275 -11.21 -13.80 -4.86
N ALA A 276 -10.69 -13.33 -3.73
CA ALA A 276 -9.33 -13.61 -3.29
C ALA A 276 -9.07 -15.11 -3.16
N LEU A 277 -10.06 -15.87 -2.66
CA LEU A 277 -9.99 -17.33 -2.56
C LEU A 277 -9.89 -18.02 -3.92
N ALA A 278 -10.53 -17.46 -4.96
CA ALA A 278 -10.53 -18.02 -6.31
C ALA A 278 -9.30 -17.60 -7.14
N THR A 279 -8.70 -16.45 -6.85
CA THR A 279 -7.61 -15.86 -7.65
C THR A 279 -6.21 -16.14 -7.12
N GLY A 280 -6.10 -16.94 -6.05
CA GLY A 280 -4.81 -17.30 -5.45
C GLY A 280 -4.19 -16.22 -4.55
N ILE A 281 -5.00 -15.23 -4.14
CA ILE A 281 -4.58 -14.23 -3.14
C ILE A 281 -4.54 -14.92 -1.78
N ASP A 282 -3.35 -14.99 -1.20
CA ASP A 282 -3.10 -15.71 0.05
C ASP A 282 -2.87 -14.77 1.26
N ARG A 283 -2.67 -13.47 1.01
CA ARG A 283 -2.50 -12.43 2.04
C ARG A 283 -3.46 -11.26 1.84
N ILE A 284 -4.12 -10.83 2.91
CA ILE A 284 -4.89 -9.58 2.93
C ILE A 284 -4.13 -8.56 3.76
N VAL A 285 -3.92 -7.37 3.21
CA VAL A 285 -3.31 -6.23 3.90
C VAL A 285 -4.41 -5.27 4.28
N PHE A 286 -4.68 -5.17 5.58
CA PHE A 286 -5.60 -4.20 6.13
C PHE A 286 -4.86 -2.90 6.46
N GLN A 287 -5.33 -1.83 5.86
CA GLN A 287 -4.77 -0.50 5.97
C GLN A 287 -5.81 0.40 6.66
N PRO A 288 -5.67 0.72 7.96
CA PRO A 288 -6.67 1.47 8.71
C PRO A 288 -6.78 2.93 8.27
N GLU A 289 -5.77 3.45 7.57
CA GLU A 289 -5.73 4.82 7.05
C GLU A 289 -5.03 4.85 5.70
N PRO A 290 -5.42 5.73 4.75
CA PRO A 290 -4.87 5.73 3.40
C PRO A 290 -3.42 6.24 3.37
N MET A 291 -2.41 5.38 3.37
CA MET A 291 -0.98 5.73 3.51
C MET A 291 -0.05 5.00 2.53
#